data_AF-A0A453CJI3-F1
#
_entry.id   AF-A0A453CJI3-F1
#
_cell.length_a   1.000
_cell.length_b   1.000
_cell.length_c   1.000
_cell.angle_alpha   90.00
_cell.angle_beta   90.00
_cell.angle_gamma   90.00
#
_symmetry.space_group_name_H-M   'P 1'
#
loop_
_entity.id
_entity.type
_entity.pdbx_description
1 polymer ?
#
loop_
_entity_poly.entity_id
_entity_poly.type
_entity_poly.pdbx_seq_one_letter_code
_entity_poly.pdbx_strand_id
1 'polypeptide(L)'
;MPGVRDSTMHHSVVEEEGKPSKELPVETLNTVKRKRKSSNVQNAESRTASELHGVVWPTHIMERPDSEFKEKLMRLLRKPFSQGECDTLLDKATTRPPATMKRQTRGGVKYYNSEHERQPSYFDGHPDLAKQVRVESASKPNQLALLRGFFFWMENIAHHDQFRPWRDDFKQYKVTMVEIE
;
A
#
# COMPACT_ATOMS: atom_id res chain seq x y z
N MET A 1 -13.05 -62.98 -17.21
CA MET A 1 -13.64 -62.02 -18.19
C MET A 1 -13.09 -60.64 -17.88
N PRO A 2 -12.04 -60.16 -18.58
CA PRO A 2 -11.53 -58.81 -18.43
C PRO A 2 -12.21 -57.87 -19.44
N GLY A 3 -12.50 -56.64 -19.01
CA GLY A 3 -13.07 -55.59 -19.85
C GLY A 3 -12.36 -54.26 -19.60
N VAL A 4 -11.15 -54.15 -20.13
CA VAL A 4 -10.38 -52.90 -20.25
C VAL A 4 -11.03 -52.05 -21.34
N ARG A 5 -11.24 -50.76 -21.08
CA ARG A 5 -11.47 -49.73 -22.12
C ARG A 5 -10.83 -48.43 -21.65
N ASP A 6 -9.59 -48.22 -22.07
CA ASP A 6 -8.98 -46.91 -22.20
C ASP A 6 -9.74 -46.11 -23.27
N SER A 7 -10.01 -44.84 -22.99
CA SER A 7 -10.32 -43.84 -24.02
C SER A 7 -9.66 -42.51 -23.66
N THR A 8 -8.51 -42.30 -24.28
CA THR A 8 -7.85 -41.01 -24.51
C THR A 8 -8.61 -40.26 -25.61
N MET A 9 -8.98 -38.99 -25.41
CA MET A 9 -9.35 -38.07 -26.51
C MET A 9 -8.96 -36.62 -26.17
N HIS A 10 -7.86 -36.20 -26.79
CA HIS A 10 -7.57 -34.94 -27.49
C HIS A 10 -8.10 -33.57 -26.99
N HIS A 11 -7.11 -32.68 -26.90
CA HIS A 11 -7.10 -31.22 -26.90
C HIS A 11 -7.83 -30.60 -28.10
N SER A 12 -8.50 -29.48 -27.86
CA SER A 12 -8.69 -28.44 -28.87
C SER A 12 -8.83 -27.07 -28.20
N VAL A 13 -7.83 -26.23 -28.50
CA VAL A 13 -7.76 -24.79 -28.27
C VAL A 13 -8.81 -24.11 -29.15
N VAL A 14 -9.50 -23.10 -28.61
CA VAL A 14 -10.24 -22.13 -29.43
C VAL A 14 -9.75 -20.75 -29.02
N GLU A 15 -8.79 -20.24 -29.79
CA GLU A 15 -8.54 -18.81 -29.95
C GLU A 15 -9.55 -18.28 -30.98
N GLU A 16 -10.17 -17.13 -30.74
CA GLU A 16 -10.87 -16.37 -31.77
C GLU A 16 -10.53 -14.88 -31.55
N GLU A 17 -9.59 -14.43 -32.38
CA GLU A 17 -9.26 -13.04 -32.67
C GLU A 17 -10.29 -12.49 -33.67
N GLY A 18 -10.89 -11.33 -33.38
CA GLY A 18 -11.83 -10.65 -34.29
C GLY A 18 -12.03 -9.15 -34.00
N LYS A 19 -11.07 -8.33 -34.46
CA LYS A 19 -11.16 -6.86 -34.69
C LYS A 19 -11.96 -6.55 -36.00
N PRO A 20 -12.22 -5.28 -36.43
CA PRO A 20 -12.42 -3.99 -35.75
C PRO A 20 -13.57 -3.11 -36.37
N SER A 21 -13.70 -1.87 -35.86
CA SER A 21 -14.12 -0.62 -36.54
C SER A 21 -15.62 -0.31 -36.76
N LYS A 22 -16.07 0.79 -36.12
CA LYS A 22 -16.84 1.86 -36.78
C LYS A 22 -16.72 3.19 -36.02
N GLU A 23 -16.45 4.22 -36.80
CA GLU A 23 -16.05 5.58 -36.42
C GLU A 23 -17.24 6.48 -36.05
N LEU A 24 -16.92 7.47 -35.20
CA LEU A 24 -17.38 8.86 -35.03
C LEU A 24 -18.74 9.31 -35.60
N PRO A 25 -19.35 10.28 -34.89
CA PRO A 25 -19.59 11.58 -35.51
C PRO A 25 -18.89 12.72 -34.76
N VAL A 26 -18.27 13.57 -35.57
CA VAL A 26 -17.64 14.85 -35.26
C VAL A 26 -18.66 15.85 -34.70
N GLU A 27 -18.31 16.51 -33.59
CA GLU A 27 -19.04 17.67 -33.09
C GLU A 27 -18.13 18.89 -32.99
N THR A 28 -18.75 20.03 -33.26
CA THR A 28 -18.21 21.21 -33.93
C THR A 28 -17.36 22.11 -33.03
N LEU A 29 -16.34 22.72 -33.63
CA LEU A 29 -15.47 23.73 -33.06
C LEU A 29 -16.22 25.01 -32.69
N ASN A 30 -16.27 25.35 -31.40
CA ASN A 30 -16.74 26.65 -30.92
C ASN A 30 -15.56 27.45 -30.37
N THR A 31 -14.96 28.26 -31.23
CA THR A 31 -13.83 29.14 -30.88
C THR A 31 -14.37 30.39 -30.16
N VAL A 32 -14.26 30.45 -28.83
CA VAL A 32 -14.48 31.70 -28.08
C VAL A 32 -13.14 32.19 -27.52
N LYS A 33 -12.59 33.20 -28.19
CA LYS A 33 -11.43 33.97 -27.72
C LYS A 33 -11.80 34.73 -26.44
N ARG A 34 -11.24 34.35 -25.29
CA ARG A 34 -11.18 35.21 -24.10
C ARG A 34 -9.72 35.43 -23.70
N LYS A 35 -9.24 36.63 -23.99
CA LYS A 35 -8.00 37.20 -23.48
C LYS A 35 -8.21 37.61 -22.03
N ARG A 36 -7.53 36.97 -21.08
CA ARG A 36 -7.30 37.53 -19.73
C ARG A 36 -5.88 37.24 -19.25
N LYS A 37 -5.38 38.23 -18.51
CA LYS A 37 -4.01 38.52 -18.12
C LYS A 37 -3.29 37.35 -17.44
N SER A 38 -2.02 37.18 -17.82
CA SER A 38 -1.02 36.43 -17.05
C SER A 38 -0.77 37.18 -15.75
N SER A 39 -1.09 36.54 -14.63
CA SER A 39 -0.55 36.88 -13.32
C SER A 39 -0.08 35.58 -12.68
N ASN A 40 1.23 35.46 -12.61
CA ASN A 40 2.05 34.59 -11.77
C ASN A 40 1.25 33.74 -10.75
N VAL A 41 1.06 32.45 -11.07
CA VAL A 41 0.56 31.44 -10.13
C VAL A 41 1.71 30.46 -9.86
N GLN A 42 2.66 30.88 -9.04
CA GLN A 42 3.60 29.98 -8.37
C GLN A 42 3.35 30.06 -6.86
N ASN A 43 2.14 29.72 -6.40
CA ASN A 43 1.92 29.37 -4.99
C ASN A 43 0.52 28.74 -4.76
N ALA A 44 0.19 27.67 -5.48
CA ALA A 44 -1.09 26.97 -5.28
C ALA A 44 -0.96 25.44 -5.08
N GLU A 45 0.24 24.87 -5.24
CA GLU A 45 0.44 23.41 -5.11
C GLU A 45 0.72 22.95 -3.67
N SER A 46 0.95 23.86 -2.73
CA SER A 46 1.21 23.54 -1.33
C SER A 46 -0.07 23.44 -0.47
N ARG A 47 -1.26 23.68 -1.03
CA ARG A 47 -2.53 23.67 -0.28
C ARG A 47 -3.48 22.50 -0.58
N THR A 48 -3.22 21.68 -1.60
CA THR A 48 -4.23 20.74 -2.13
C THR A 48 -3.96 19.26 -1.85
N ALA A 49 -2.98 18.91 -1.03
CA ALA A 49 -2.75 17.52 -0.59
C ALA A 49 -3.36 17.19 0.79
N SER A 50 -3.61 18.19 1.62
CA SER A 50 -4.11 18.02 3.01
C SER A 50 -5.64 17.96 3.11
N GLU A 51 -6.38 18.35 2.07
CA GLU A 51 -7.83 18.58 2.13
C GLU A 51 -8.65 17.45 1.52
N LEU A 52 -8.14 16.22 1.57
CA LEU A 52 -8.93 15.05 1.24
C LEU A 52 -8.98 14.18 2.50
N HIS A 53 -10.10 14.28 3.21
CA HIS A 53 -10.51 13.33 4.25
C HIS A 53 -9.99 13.56 5.69
N GLY A 54 -9.51 14.76 6.04
CA GLY A 54 -9.17 15.13 7.43
C GLY A 54 -7.97 14.38 8.02
N VAL A 55 -7.20 13.70 7.17
CA VAL A 55 -5.99 12.97 7.57
C VAL A 55 -4.79 13.88 7.43
N VAL A 56 -4.23 14.28 8.58
CA VAL A 56 -2.98 15.04 8.64
C VAL A 56 -1.83 14.05 8.52
N TRP A 57 -1.19 14.05 7.36
CA TRP A 57 0.01 13.26 7.12
C TRP A 57 1.25 13.96 7.64
N PRO A 58 2.23 13.20 8.17
CA PRO A 58 3.56 13.74 8.44
C PRO A 58 4.14 14.41 7.18
N THR A 59 4.66 15.64 7.33
CA THR A 59 5.18 16.43 6.20
C THR A 59 6.30 15.72 5.45
N HIS A 60 7.04 14.83 6.12
CA HIS A 60 8.13 14.05 5.53
C HIS A 60 7.70 13.17 4.35
N ILE A 61 6.44 12.72 4.28
CA ILE A 61 5.93 11.96 3.14
C ILE A 61 5.89 12.85 1.90
N MET A 62 5.52 14.13 2.07
CA MET A 62 5.39 15.10 0.99
C MET A 62 6.73 15.67 0.55
N GLU A 63 7.66 15.84 1.50
CA GLU A 63 9.02 16.35 1.26
C GLU A 63 9.90 15.37 0.45
N ARG A 64 9.54 14.09 0.39
CA ARG A 64 10.26 13.08 -0.39
C ARG A 64 10.03 13.26 -1.89
N PRO A 65 11.04 12.95 -2.74
CA PRO A 65 10.87 12.99 -4.19
C PRO A 65 9.74 12.05 -4.63
N ASP A 66 9.10 12.40 -5.74
CA ASP A 66 8.06 11.54 -6.32
C ASP A 66 8.69 10.25 -6.83
N SER A 67 8.10 9.14 -6.39
CA SER A 67 8.56 7.78 -6.66
C SER A 67 7.35 6.89 -6.89
N GLU A 68 7.55 5.78 -7.60
CA GLU A 68 6.45 4.83 -7.86
C GLU A 68 5.83 4.34 -6.53
N PHE A 69 6.66 4.12 -5.51
CA PHE A 69 6.20 3.78 -4.17
C PHE A 69 5.34 4.88 -3.56
N LYS A 70 5.80 6.14 -3.58
CA LYS A 70 5.06 7.29 -3.03
C LYS A 70 3.72 7.47 -3.74
N GLU A 71 3.69 7.36 -5.07
CA GLU A 71 2.46 7.50 -5.85
C GLU A 71 1.44 6.40 -5.52
N LYS A 72 1.86 5.14 -5.46
CA LYS A 72 1.00 4.01 -5.08
C LYS A 72 0.48 4.17 -3.66
N LEU A 73 1.35 4.56 -2.73
CA LEU A 73 0.98 4.86 -1.35
C LEU A 73 -0.07 5.97 -1.32
N MET A 74 0.19 7.11 -1.95
CA MET A 74 -0.76 8.23 -1.97
C MET A 74 -2.11 7.85 -2.58
N ARG A 75 -2.12 7.01 -3.62
CA ARG A 75 -3.37 6.47 -4.19
C ARG A 75 -4.17 5.65 -3.18
N LEU A 76 -3.50 4.82 -2.37
CA LEU A 76 -4.15 4.06 -1.29
C LEU A 76 -4.67 4.98 -0.19
N LEU A 77 -3.90 6.01 0.17
CA LEU A 77 -4.26 6.93 1.23
C LEU A 77 -5.41 7.87 0.85
N ARG A 78 -5.58 8.18 -0.44
CA ARG A 78 -6.71 8.94 -0.98
C ARG A 78 -8.04 8.19 -0.93
N LYS A 79 -8.05 6.88 -0.67
CA LYS A 79 -9.29 6.11 -0.53
C LYS A 79 -10.11 6.64 0.66
N PRO A 80 -11.44 6.73 0.54
CA PRO A 80 -12.28 7.21 1.64
C PRO A 80 -12.17 6.32 2.89
N PHE A 81 -12.55 6.86 4.04
CA PHE A 81 -12.56 6.09 5.28
C PHE A 81 -13.61 4.98 5.25
N SER A 82 -13.22 3.80 5.71
CA SER A 82 -14.12 2.66 5.94
C SER A 82 -13.89 2.10 7.34
N GLN A 83 -14.91 2.12 8.17
CA GLN A 83 -14.83 1.62 9.55
C GLN A 83 -14.49 0.13 9.59
N GLY A 84 -15.16 -0.69 8.76
CA GLY A 84 -14.90 -2.14 8.72
C GLY A 84 -13.49 -2.49 8.26
N GLU A 85 -12.92 -1.69 7.36
CA GLU A 85 -11.51 -1.83 6.98
C GLU A 85 -10.58 -1.49 8.15
N CYS A 86 -10.86 -0.40 8.86
CA CYS A 86 -10.07 0.03 10.02
C CYS A 86 -10.05 -1.07 11.09
N ASP A 87 -11.20 -1.63 11.43
CA ASP A 87 -11.31 -2.66 12.45
C ASP A 87 -10.61 -3.95 12.02
N THR A 88 -10.75 -4.34 10.74
CA THR A 88 -10.06 -5.51 10.18
C THR A 88 -8.55 -5.36 10.21
N LEU A 89 -8.03 -4.21 9.80
CA LEU A 89 -6.58 -3.96 9.80
C LEU A 89 -6.03 -3.83 11.22
N LEU A 90 -6.79 -3.24 12.13
CA LEU A 90 -6.41 -3.12 13.54
C LEU A 90 -6.37 -4.48 14.24
N ASP A 91 -7.36 -5.33 13.97
CA ASP A 91 -7.41 -6.70 14.46
C ASP A 91 -6.21 -7.50 13.95
N LYS A 92 -5.92 -7.43 12.64
CA LYS A 92 -4.72 -8.06 12.06
C LYS A 92 -3.43 -7.54 12.72
N ALA A 93 -3.33 -6.23 12.96
CA ALA A 93 -2.14 -5.62 13.55
C ALA A 93 -1.93 -5.99 15.03
N THR A 94 -3.01 -6.24 15.77
CA THR A 94 -2.99 -6.55 17.20
C THR A 94 -2.98 -8.05 17.48
N THR A 95 -3.48 -8.86 16.54
CA THR A 95 -3.56 -10.32 16.70
C THR A 95 -2.17 -10.91 16.88
N ARG A 96 -2.02 -11.69 17.95
CA ARG A 96 -0.84 -12.53 18.23
C ARG A 96 -1.18 -13.96 17.81
N PRO A 97 -0.74 -14.43 16.63
CA PRO A 97 -1.04 -15.79 16.19
C PRO A 97 -0.29 -16.82 17.06
N PRO A 98 -0.76 -18.08 17.15
CA PRO A 98 -0.05 -19.13 17.85
C PRO A 98 1.37 -19.32 17.31
N ALA A 99 2.34 -19.54 18.20
CA ALA A 99 3.71 -19.79 17.77
C ALA A 99 3.82 -21.14 17.06
N THR A 100 4.35 -21.13 15.84
CA THR A 100 4.66 -22.39 15.14
C THR A 100 5.95 -22.98 15.71
N MET A 101 5.82 -24.15 16.31
CA MET A 101 6.93 -24.92 16.88
C MET A 101 7.41 -25.98 15.91
N LYS A 102 8.71 -26.28 15.98
CA LYS A 102 9.37 -27.33 15.20
C LYS A 102 9.75 -28.48 16.12
N ARG A 103 9.31 -29.70 15.80
CA ARG A 103 9.75 -30.93 16.48
C ARG A 103 10.39 -31.89 15.50
N GLN A 104 11.62 -32.29 15.79
CA GLN A 104 12.31 -33.33 15.05
C GLN A 104 11.86 -34.71 15.56
N THR A 105 11.47 -35.57 14.63
CA THR A 105 11.06 -36.95 14.88
C THR A 105 11.94 -37.89 14.06
N ARG A 106 11.87 -39.20 14.33
CA ARG A 106 12.59 -40.22 13.53
C ARG A 106 12.18 -40.20 12.05
N GLY A 107 10.96 -39.73 11.75
CA GLY A 107 10.43 -39.58 10.38
C GLY A 107 10.61 -38.17 9.79
N GLY A 108 11.47 -37.33 10.38
CA GLY A 108 11.71 -35.97 9.92
C GLY A 108 11.10 -34.89 10.81
N VAL A 109 11.04 -33.67 10.29
CA VAL A 109 10.58 -32.48 11.02
C VAL A 109 9.06 -32.32 10.89
N LYS A 110 8.37 -32.11 12.01
CA LYS A 110 6.96 -31.70 12.04
C LYS A 110 6.80 -30.31 12.64
N TYR A 111 5.85 -29.55 12.10
CA TYR A 111 5.44 -28.25 12.60
C TYR A 111 4.07 -28.35 13.27
N TYR A 112 3.88 -27.67 14.39
CA TYR A 112 2.62 -27.61 15.12
C TYR A 112 2.48 -26.24 15.80
N ASN A 113 1.25 -25.84 16.10
CA ASN A 113 1.00 -24.60 16.82
C ASN A 113 1.13 -24.84 18.33
N SER A 114 1.80 -23.93 19.02
CA SER A 114 1.86 -23.91 20.48
C SER A 114 0.52 -23.43 21.05
N GLU A 115 0.05 -24.09 22.11
CA GLU A 115 -1.16 -23.67 22.83
C GLU A 115 -0.89 -22.48 23.77
N HIS A 116 0.36 -22.35 24.26
CA HIS A 116 0.73 -21.35 25.26
C HIS A 116 1.58 -20.21 24.69
N GLU A 117 2.43 -20.51 23.70
CA GLU A 117 3.29 -19.50 23.09
C GLU A 117 2.59 -18.84 21.91
N ARG A 118 2.67 -17.51 21.82
CA ARG A 118 2.17 -16.73 20.70
C ARG A 118 3.30 -15.97 20.04
N GLN A 119 3.22 -15.82 18.73
CA GLN A 119 4.11 -14.95 18.00
C GLN A 119 3.82 -13.48 18.36
N PRO A 120 4.84 -12.62 18.29
CA PRO A 120 4.62 -11.18 18.41
C PRO A 120 3.64 -10.72 17.33
N SER A 121 2.73 -9.84 17.72
CA SER A 121 1.87 -9.11 16.77
C SER A 121 2.70 -8.09 16.01
N TYR A 122 2.14 -7.52 14.94
CA TYR A 122 2.80 -6.45 14.22
C TYR A 122 3.10 -5.24 15.10
N PHE A 123 2.20 -4.92 16.03
CA PHE A 123 2.43 -3.84 17.00
C PHE A 123 3.51 -4.16 18.05
N ASP A 124 3.75 -5.45 18.35
CA ASP A 124 4.86 -5.82 19.23
C ASP A 124 6.22 -5.62 18.53
N GLY A 125 6.28 -5.80 17.20
CA GLY A 125 7.46 -5.52 16.38
C GLY A 125 7.66 -4.03 16.04
N HIS A 126 6.58 -3.25 16.03
CA HIS A 126 6.57 -1.82 15.67
C HIS A 126 5.88 -0.98 16.76
N PRO A 127 6.54 -0.79 17.93
CA PRO A 127 5.94 -0.08 19.05
C PRO A 127 5.73 1.42 18.77
N ASP A 128 6.51 1.99 17.86
CA ASP A 128 6.38 3.35 17.36
C ASP A 128 5.04 3.55 16.61
N LEU A 129 4.73 2.63 15.70
CA LEU A 129 3.43 2.62 15.00
C LEU A 129 2.29 2.41 16.00
N ALA A 130 2.45 1.46 16.92
CA ALA A 130 1.43 1.16 17.92
C ALA A 130 1.12 2.39 18.80
N LYS A 131 2.15 3.15 19.19
CA LYS A 131 1.99 4.41 19.92
C LYS A 131 1.23 5.43 19.08
N GLN A 132 1.60 5.62 17.82
CA GLN A 132 0.93 6.61 16.98
C GLN A 132 -0.55 6.25 16.71
N VAL A 133 -0.84 4.96 16.51
CA VAL A 133 -2.20 4.46 16.28
C VAL A 133 -3.08 4.46 17.54
N ARG A 134 -2.50 4.35 18.74
CA ARG A 134 -3.27 4.29 20.00
C ARG A 134 -3.36 5.62 20.73
N VAL A 135 -2.30 6.43 20.66
CA VAL A 135 -2.10 7.63 21.49
C VAL A 135 -2.21 8.90 20.66
N GLU A 136 -1.67 8.91 19.45
CA GLU A 136 -1.48 10.15 18.67
C GLU A 136 -2.52 10.34 17.56
N SER A 137 -3.16 9.27 17.10
CA SER A 137 -4.26 9.35 16.14
C SER A 137 -5.49 9.91 16.84
N ALA A 138 -5.66 11.23 16.77
CA ALA A 138 -6.83 11.94 17.29
C ALA A 138 -8.15 11.51 16.62
N SER A 139 -8.08 10.85 15.46
CA SER A 139 -9.24 10.53 14.61
C SER A 139 -9.12 9.14 14.00
N LYS A 140 -10.27 8.45 13.85
CA LYS A 140 -10.38 7.12 13.20
C LYS A 140 -9.86 7.11 11.75
N PRO A 141 -10.15 8.13 10.92
CA PRO A 141 -9.48 8.36 9.65
C PRO A 141 -7.95 8.27 9.72
N ASN A 142 -7.31 8.92 10.70
CA ASN A 142 -5.85 8.92 10.84
C ASN A 142 -5.33 7.53 11.20
N GLN A 143 -6.03 6.84 12.10
CA GLN A 143 -5.72 5.46 12.46
C GLN A 143 -5.77 4.53 11.22
N LEU A 144 -6.83 4.60 10.42
CA LEU A 144 -6.95 3.79 9.21
C LEU A 144 -5.83 4.12 8.21
N ALA A 145 -5.53 5.40 8.06
CA ALA A 145 -4.46 5.89 7.22
C ALA A 145 -3.10 5.27 7.59
N LEU A 146 -2.73 5.32 8.88
CA LEU A 146 -1.50 4.70 9.38
C LEU A 146 -1.47 3.19 9.12
N LEU A 147 -2.59 2.50 9.33
CA LEU A 147 -2.71 1.07 9.07
C LEU A 147 -2.56 0.74 7.58
N ARG A 148 -3.19 1.50 6.68
CA ARG A 148 -3.03 1.35 5.23
C ARG A 148 -1.58 1.54 4.81
N GLY A 149 -0.93 2.60 5.30
CA GLY A 149 0.48 2.86 5.02
C GLY A 149 1.39 1.74 5.54
N PHE A 150 1.09 1.19 6.72
CA PHE A 150 1.83 0.08 7.31
C PHE A 150 1.75 -1.21 6.49
N PHE A 151 0.54 -1.67 6.17
CA PHE A 151 0.38 -2.90 5.40
C PHE A 151 0.90 -2.75 3.97
N PHE A 152 0.71 -1.59 3.35
CA PHE A 152 1.32 -1.29 2.05
C PHE A 152 2.84 -1.39 2.12
N TRP A 153 3.46 -0.78 3.14
CA TRP A 153 4.90 -0.88 3.33
C TRP A 153 5.36 -2.33 3.48
N MET A 154 4.67 -3.13 4.30
CA MET A 154 5.02 -4.54 4.50
C MET A 154 4.97 -5.35 3.20
N GLU A 155 3.97 -5.12 2.34
CA GLU A 155 3.86 -5.77 1.04
C GLU A 155 4.96 -5.33 0.06
N ASN A 156 5.54 -4.14 0.29
CA ASN A 156 6.47 -3.49 -0.64
C ASN A 156 7.87 -3.27 -0.03
N ILE A 157 8.25 -4.02 1.02
CA ILE A 157 9.56 -3.87 1.70
C ILE A 157 10.76 -4.16 0.79
N ALA A 158 10.56 -4.90 -0.30
CA ALA A 158 11.61 -5.26 -1.24
C ALA A 158 11.93 -4.14 -2.26
N HIS A 159 11.12 -3.07 -2.33
CA HIS A 159 11.36 -1.96 -3.24
C HIS A 159 12.52 -1.07 -2.78
N HIS A 160 13.34 -0.58 -3.72
CA HIS A 160 14.54 0.20 -3.40
C HIS A 160 14.26 1.59 -2.82
N ASP A 161 13.11 2.18 -3.15
CA ASP A 161 12.66 3.50 -2.73
C ASP A 161 11.64 3.45 -1.57
N GLN A 162 11.46 2.27 -0.96
CA GLN A 162 10.52 2.08 0.14
C GLN A 162 10.89 2.94 1.35
N PHE A 163 9.86 3.38 2.05
CA PHE A 163 10.02 4.02 3.35
C PHE A 163 8.83 3.74 4.24
N ARG A 164 9.06 3.85 5.54
CA ARG A 164 8.03 3.69 6.57
C ARG A 164 7.18 4.96 6.64
N PRO A 165 5.91 4.96 6.20
CA PRO A 165 5.12 6.18 6.10
C PRO A 165 4.80 6.83 7.45
N TRP A 166 4.91 6.10 8.54
CA TRP A 166 4.67 6.59 9.90
C TRP A 166 5.95 7.09 10.59
N ARG A 167 7.13 7.00 9.94
CA ARG A 167 8.41 7.46 10.52
C ARG A 167 9.15 8.40 9.58
N ASP A 168 9.65 9.49 10.16
CA ASP A 168 10.57 10.39 9.47
C ASP A 168 12.02 9.88 9.56
N ASP A 169 12.30 8.76 8.89
CA ASP A 169 13.67 8.22 8.80
C ASP A 169 14.50 8.95 7.73
N PHE A 170 13.90 9.86 6.95
CA PHE A 170 14.54 10.52 5.80
C PHE A 170 15.62 11.53 6.18
N LYS A 171 15.61 12.00 7.43
CA LYS A 171 16.57 13.00 7.91
C LYS A 171 17.96 12.44 8.23
N GLN A 172 18.13 11.11 8.35
CA GLN A 172 19.40 10.51 8.78
C GLN A 172 20.48 10.43 7.68
N TYR A 173 20.13 10.64 6.41
CA TYR A 173 21.07 10.52 5.28
C TYR A 173 21.18 11.80 4.44
N LYS A 174 20.86 12.96 5.01
CA LYS A 174 21.53 14.21 4.58
C LYS A 174 22.99 14.14 5.04
N VAL A 175 23.75 13.25 4.41
CA VAL A 175 25.21 13.28 4.44
C VAL A 175 25.56 14.62 3.81
N THR A 176 25.95 15.58 4.65
CA THR A 176 26.66 16.75 4.17
C THR A 176 27.90 16.19 3.47
N MET A 177 27.93 16.28 2.14
CA MET A 177 29.19 16.15 1.42
C MET A 177 30.04 17.30 1.95
N VAL A 178 30.91 17.00 2.92
CA VAL A 178 31.97 17.90 3.32
C VAL A 178 33.00 17.73 2.22
N GLU A 179 33.02 18.68 1.29
CA GLU A 179 34.17 18.87 0.40
C GLU A 179 35.36 19.15 1.31
N ILE A 180 36.29 18.21 1.35
CA ILE A 180 37.58 18.40 2.02
C ILE A 180 38.45 19.14 1.00
N GLU A 181 38.68 20.43 1.25
CA GLU A 181 39.75 21.23 0.59
C GLU A 181 41.14 20.77 1.05
#